data_AF-A0A3C1U346-F1
#
_entry.id   AF-A0A3C1U346-F1
#
_cell.length_a   1.000
_cell.length_b   1.000
_cell.length_c   1.000
_cell.angle_alpha   90.00
_cell.angle_beta   90.00
_cell.angle_gamma   90.00
#
_symmetry.space_group_name_H-M   'P 1'
#
loop_
_entity.id
_entity.type
_entity.pdbx_description
1 polymer ?
#
loop_
_entity_poly.entity_id
_entity_poly.type
_entity_poly.pdbx_seq_one_letter_code
_entity_poly.pdbx_strand_id
1 'polypeptide(L)'
;ALATGKPQAFCLVPGPGFLNGCAALCTAQALNAPLFALIGQIPSRAIGKGFGLLHEISGQRDIMAHLTKSATSVMQGSDAPAA
;
A
#
# COMPACT_ATOMS: atom_id res chain seq x y z
N ALA A 1 11.90 -4.21 -11.55
CA ALA A 1 11.34 -2.95 -12.07
C ALA A 1 12.40 -2.20 -12.85
N LEU A 2 13.52 -1.79 -12.22
CA LEU A 2 14.60 -1.06 -12.91
C LEU A 2 15.25 -1.85 -14.06
N ALA A 3 15.60 -3.12 -13.83
CA ALA A 3 16.24 -3.96 -14.85
C ALA A 3 15.35 -4.21 -16.09
N THR A 4 14.02 -4.26 -15.89
CA THR A 4 13.07 -4.60 -16.97
C THR A 4 12.39 -3.39 -17.59
N GLY A 5 12.39 -2.24 -16.92
CA GLY A 5 11.61 -1.06 -17.30
C GLY A 5 10.09 -1.27 -17.27
N LYS A 6 9.61 -2.43 -16.79
CA LYS A 6 8.18 -2.81 -16.78
C LYS A 6 7.60 -2.75 -15.35
N PRO A 7 6.31 -2.42 -15.20
CA PRO A 7 5.61 -2.48 -13.91
C PRO A 7 5.78 -3.84 -13.23
N GLN A 8 6.18 -3.83 -11.96
CA GLN A 8 6.26 -5.04 -11.13
C GLN A 8 5.34 -4.94 -9.92
N ALA A 9 4.73 -6.06 -9.55
CA ALA A 9 3.93 -6.16 -8.34
C ALA A 9 4.81 -6.07 -7.07
N PHE A 10 4.32 -5.36 -6.05
CA PHE A 10 4.93 -5.24 -4.74
C PHE A 10 3.86 -5.46 -3.66
N CYS A 11 3.78 -6.68 -3.12
CA CYS A 11 2.68 -7.09 -2.26
C CYS A 11 3.09 -7.13 -0.79
N LEU A 12 2.34 -6.46 0.09
CA LEU A 12 2.62 -6.41 1.53
C LEU A 12 1.36 -6.65 2.36
N VAL A 13 1.56 -7.15 3.58
CA VAL A 13 0.51 -7.20 4.63
C VAL A 13 0.31 -5.81 5.26
N PRO A 14 -0.84 -5.53 5.91
CA PRO A 14 -1.02 -4.29 6.68
C PRO A 14 -0.06 -4.23 7.87
N GLY A 15 -0.07 -3.11 8.60
CA GLY A 15 0.65 -3.04 9.86
C GLY A 15 2.16 -2.92 9.69
N PRO A 16 2.95 -3.63 10.53
CA PRO A 16 4.41 -3.59 10.47
C PRO A 16 4.98 -3.99 9.10
N GLY A 17 4.34 -4.92 8.38
CA GLY A 17 4.80 -5.33 7.05
C GLY A 17 4.76 -4.17 6.04
N PHE A 18 3.70 -3.37 6.08
CA PHE A 18 3.60 -2.14 5.30
C PHE A 18 4.70 -1.14 5.69
N LEU A 19 4.85 -0.86 6.99
CA LEU A 19 5.84 0.13 7.47
C LEU A 19 7.28 -0.26 7.13
N ASN A 20 7.63 -1.55 7.24
CA ASN A 20 8.95 -2.05 6.81
C ASN A 20 9.15 -1.85 5.30
N GLY A 21 8.08 -2.01 4.51
CA GLY A 21 8.10 -1.78 3.07
C GLY A 21 8.20 -0.31 2.66
N CYS A 22 7.91 0.65 3.54
CA CYS A 22 8.00 2.07 3.23
C CYS A 22 9.40 2.50 2.78
N ALA A 23 10.46 1.93 3.35
CA ALA A 23 11.83 2.21 2.88
C ALA A 23 12.02 1.82 1.41
N ALA A 24 11.51 0.66 1.00
CA ALA A 24 11.56 0.22 -0.39
C ALA A 24 10.69 1.11 -1.31
N LEU A 25 9.52 1.57 -0.83
CA LEU A 25 8.68 2.53 -1.57
C LEU A 25 9.40 3.87 -1.77
N CYS A 26 10.05 4.41 -0.75
CA CYS A 26 10.85 5.64 -0.86
C CYS A 26 11.96 5.50 -1.90
N THR A 27 12.71 4.40 -1.86
CA THR A 27 13.76 4.13 -2.85
C THR A 27 13.18 3.98 -4.26
N ALA A 28 12.07 3.26 -4.40
CA ALA A 28 11.42 3.08 -5.70
C ALA A 28 10.94 4.40 -6.29
N GLN A 29 10.34 5.27 -5.47
CA GLN A 29 9.90 6.59 -5.90
C GLN A 29 11.08 7.46 -6.33
N ALA A 30 12.17 7.50 -5.54
CA ALA A 30 13.38 8.26 -5.88
C ALA A 30 14.03 7.81 -7.20
N LEU A 31 13.95 6.50 -7.50
CA LEU A 31 14.51 5.90 -8.70
C LEU A 31 13.52 5.85 -9.88
N ASN A 32 12.31 6.40 -9.74
CA ASN A 32 11.23 6.27 -10.73
C ASN A 32 10.96 4.81 -11.14
N ALA A 33 11.14 3.87 -10.23
CA ALA A 33 10.93 2.45 -10.51
C ALA A 33 9.42 2.18 -10.73
N PRO A 34 9.02 1.53 -11.84
CA PRO A 34 7.62 1.23 -12.11
C PRO A 34 7.15 0.07 -11.22
N LEU A 35 6.51 0.40 -10.09
CA LEU A 35 5.92 -0.55 -9.16
C LEU A 35 4.41 -0.36 -9.05
N PHE A 36 3.72 -1.48 -8.88
CA PHE A 36 2.31 -1.52 -8.47
C PHE A 36 2.23 -2.16 -7.09
N ALA A 37 1.96 -1.36 -6.07
CA ALA A 37 1.92 -1.82 -4.68
C ALA A 37 0.52 -2.31 -4.30
N LEU A 38 0.40 -3.57 -3.87
CA LEU A 38 -0.82 -4.15 -3.34
C LEU A 38 -0.65 -4.41 -1.84
N ILE A 39 -1.28 -3.59 -1.02
CA ILE A 39 -1.10 -3.61 0.42
C ILE A 39 -2.41 -4.00 1.09
N GLY A 40 -2.37 -5.04 1.93
CA GLY A 40 -3.54 -5.48 2.67
C GLY A 40 -4.02 -4.43 3.68
N GLN A 41 -5.22 -4.65 4.22
CA GLN A 41 -5.85 -3.75 5.18
C GLN A 41 -6.53 -4.56 6.28
N ILE A 42 -6.73 -3.94 7.45
CA ILE A 42 -7.61 -4.48 8.50
C ILE A 42 -9.07 -4.57 7.98
N PRO A 43 -9.97 -5.31 8.65
CA PRO A 43 -11.37 -5.38 8.24
C PRO A 43 -11.98 -3.99 8.03
N SER A 44 -12.65 -3.79 6.88
CA SER A 44 -13.13 -2.48 6.43
C SER A 44 -13.97 -1.73 7.47
N ARG A 45 -14.80 -2.45 8.23
CA ARG A 45 -15.63 -1.92 9.33
C ARG A 45 -14.84 -1.31 10.50
N ALA A 46 -13.55 -1.60 10.61
CA ALA A 46 -12.68 -1.16 11.70
C ALA A 46 -11.68 -0.06 11.29
N ILE A 47 -11.58 0.26 10.00
CA ILE A 47 -10.64 1.28 9.51
C ILE A 47 -10.95 2.63 10.16
N GLY A 48 -9.94 3.23 10.81
CA GLY A 48 -10.04 4.54 11.45
C GLY A 48 -10.86 4.57 12.74
N LYS A 49 -11.18 3.42 13.33
CA LYS A 49 -11.95 3.34 14.58
C LYS A 49 -11.09 3.28 15.84
N GLY A 50 -9.79 2.97 15.74
CA GLY A 50 -8.89 2.97 16.88
C GLY A 50 -9.17 1.84 17.86
N PHE A 51 -9.58 0.67 17.36
CA PHE A 51 -9.91 -0.48 18.21
C PHE A 51 -8.68 -1.24 18.70
N GLY A 52 -7.49 -0.93 18.18
CA GLY A 52 -6.25 -1.61 18.53
C GLY A 52 -6.17 -3.01 17.90
N LEU A 53 -6.75 -3.20 16.71
CA LEU A 53 -6.69 -4.50 16.03
C LEU A 53 -5.25 -4.86 15.64
N LEU A 54 -4.98 -6.16 15.53
CA LEU A 54 -3.72 -6.64 14.98
C LEU A 54 -3.52 -6.02 13.58
N HIS A 55 -2.36 -5.36 13.40
CA HIS A 55 -1.97 -4.63 12.19
C HIS A 55 -2.74 -3.33 11.91
N GLU A 56 -3.49 -2.79 12.87
CA GLU A 56 -4.08 -1.45 12.73
C GLU A 56 -2.99 -0.36 12.73
N ILE A 57 -2.99 0.47 11.69
CA ILE A 57 -2.13 1.63 11.55
C ILE A 57 -3.01 2.83 11.28
N SER A 58 -2.90 3.86 12.13
CA SER A 58 -3.56 5.13 11.89
C SER A 58 -3.07 5.75 10.58
N GLY A 59 -3.99 6.03 9.67
CA GLY A 59 -3.67 6.68 8.39
C GLY A 59 -2.83 5.83 7.43
N GLN A 60 -2.91 4.49 7.44
CA GLN A 60 -2.11 3.63 6.54
C GLN A 60 -2.17 4.06 5.06
N ARG A 61 -3.37 4.36 4.56
CA ARG A 61 -3.58 4.83 3.18
C ARG A 61 -2.92 6.19 2.94
N ASP A 62 -2.96 7.08 3.92
CA ASP A 62 -2.39 8.42 3.79
C ASP A 62 -0.86 8.35 3.77
N ILE A 63 -0.24 7.51 4.60
CA ILE A 63 1.21 7.22 4.53
C ILE A 63 1.57 6.73 3.13
N MET A 64 0.80 5.77 2.60
CA MET A 64 1.02 5.25 1.25
C MET A 64 0.92 6.36 0.19
N ALA A 65 -0.09 7.23 0.27
CA ALA A 65 -0.30 8.34 -0.65
C ALA A 65 0.86 9.35 -0.67
N HIS A 66 1.56 9.55 0.44
CA HIS A 66 2.74 10.43 0.50
C HIS A 66 4.00 9.78 -0.10
N LEU A 67 4.03 8.45 -0.23
CA LEU A 67 5.19 7.71 -0.72
C LEU A 67 5.03 7.21 -2.17
N THR A 68 3.83 7.29 -2.73
CA THR A 68 3.51 6.81 -4.09
C THR A 68 2.93 7.93 -4.96
N LYS A 69 2.84 7.71 -6.28
CA LYS A 69 2.23 8.68 -7.21
C LYS A 69 0.71 8.76 -7.06
N SER A 70 0.08 7.64 -6.69
CA SER A 70 -1.33 7.51 -6.40
C SER A 70 -1.54 6.39 -5.39
N ALA A 71 -2.66 6.46 -4.67
CA ALA A 71 -3.04 5.49 -3.65
C ALA A 71 -4.57 5.38 -3.59
N THR A 72 -5.11 4.23 -4.01
CA THR A 72 -6.55 3.95 -4.04
C THR A 72 -6.87 2.82 -3.05
N SER A 73 -8.03 2.89 -2.41
CA SER A 73 -8.53 1.80 -1.57
C SER A 73 -9.66 1.07 -2.29
N VAL A 74 -9.54 -0.25 -2.37
CA VAL A 74 -10.56 -1.14 -2.92
C VAL A 74 -11.41 -1.65 -1.75
N MET A 75 -12.68 -1.22 -1.70
CA MET A 75 -13.58 -1.56 -0.59
C MET A 75 -14.42 -2.82 -0.88
N GLN A 76 -14.62 -3.13 -2.16
CA GLN A 76 -15.31 -4.34 -2.61
C GLN A 76 -14.46 -5.07 -3.65
N GLY A 77 -14.49 -6.40 -3.63
CA GLY A 77 -13.70 -7.20 -4.59
C GLY A 77 -14.05 -6.92 -6.04
N SER A 78 -15.30 -6.54 -6.32
CA SER A 78 -15.79 -6.13 -7.65
C SER A 78 -15.11 -4.89 -8.20
N ASP A 79 -14.57 -4.02 -7.34
CA ASP A 79 -13.97 -2.75 -7.75
C ASP A 79 -12.50 -2.93 -8.17
N ALA A 80 -11.89 -4.06 -7.81
CA ALA A 80 -10.47 -4.32 -8.04
C ALA A 80 -10.03 -4.22 -9.51
N PRO A 81 -10.81 -4.68 -10.53
CA PRO A 81 -10.40 -4.57 -11.93
C PRO A 81 -10.35 -3.12 -12.46
N ALA A 82 -11.04 -2.18 -11.80
CA ALA A 82 -11.13 -0.79 -12.20
C ALA A 82 -10.18 0.14 -11.41
N ALA A 83 -9.49 -0.40 -10.41
CA ALA A 83 -8.66 0.34 -9.47
C ALA A 83 -7.26 0.68 -10.00
#